data_AF-A0A7Y2C868-F1
#
_entry.id   AF-A0A7Y2C868-F1
#
_cell.length_a   1.000
_cell.length_b   1.000
_cell.length_c   1.000
_cell.angle_alpha   90.00
_cell.angle_beta   90.00
_cell.angle_gamma   90.00
#
_symmetry.space_group_name_H-M   'P 1'
#
loop_
_entity.id
_entity.type
_entity.pdbx_description
1 polymer ?
#
loop_
_entity_poly.entity_id
_entity_poly.type
_entity_poly.pdbx_seq_one_letter_code
_entity_poly.pdbx_strand_id
1 'polypeptide(L)'
;MSTKRASSRLNKRLVAIASILVVAGLGPLPVDSLTGFRSDRVPAQLQLEENFDAQLDSDNLHEWMQVMTSKPQHVGSTHGKANAEYVAELFTSWGFDTEIEVFNVLFPTPIERRLVLKNGKSTFRARLEEPAIKGDRSSGVRKEMLPPYNAYSADGDVTAELVYVNYGIPADYEELDRRGISVEGKIVIARYGGSWRGIKPKVAAEHGAIGCILFSDPRDDGYFRGDAYPEGSFRMKWGAQRGSVSDMPTFPGDPLTPFVGATEDAERLTVEEAPTIMKIPVLPISWGDAQPLLEAMGGPVAPQAWRGALPLT
;
A
#
# COMPACT_ATOMS: atom_id res chain seq x y z
N MET A 1 -22.19 -84.63 15.88
CA MET A 1 -23.35 -85.20 16.60
C MET A 1 -24.02 -84.05 17.33
N SER A 2 -25.15 -83.54 16.83
CA SER A 2 -26.52 -83.99 17.19
C SER A 2 -26.78 -83.67 18.67
N THR A 3 -27.79 -82.91 19.12
CA THR A 3 -29.06 -82.49 18.52
C THR A 3 -29.79 -81.62 19.56
N LYS A 4 -30.61 -80.69 19.06
CA LYS A 4 -31.97 -80.32 19.51
C LYS A 4 -32.23 -79.79 20.94
N ARG A 5 -32.67 -78.52 20.91
CA ARG A 5 -33.83 -77.93 21.61
C ARG A 5 -34.93 -78.91 22.03
N ALA A 6 -35.51 -78.66 23.21
CA ALA A 6 -36.96 -78.49 23.47
C ALA A 6 -37.14 -78.20 24.99
N SER A 7 -37.33 -76.95 25.38
CA SER A 7 -38.64 -76.32 25.69
C SER A 7 -39.44 -77.02 26.79
N SER A 8 -39.52 -76.41 27.97
CA SER A 8 -40.63 -76.65 28.89
C SER A 8 -40.82 -75.49 29.88
N ARG A 9 -41.80 -74.63 29.54
CA ARG A 9 -42.81 -74.04 30.43
C ARG A 9 -42.34 -73.04 31.50
N LEU A 10 -42.29 -71.79 31.05
CA LEU A 10 -43.07 -70.65 31.53
C LEU A 10 -43.83 -70.88 32.86
N ASN A 11 -43.38 -70.23 33.94
CA ASN A 11 -44.27 -69.87 35.03
C ASN A 11 -44.12 -68.38 35.35
N LYS A 12 -45.26 -67.69 35.27
CA LYS A 12 -45.42 -66.24 35.29
C LYS A 12 -45.08 -65.71 36.68
N ARG A 13 -44.14 -64.78 36.77
CA ARG A 13 -44.08 -63.79 37.85
C ARG A 13 -44.02 -62.41 37.23
N LEU A 14 -45.09 -61.64 37.43
CA LEU A 14 -45.11 -60.21 37.15
C LEU A 14 -44.00 -59.56 37.97
N VAL A 15 -43.02 -58.98 37.29
CA VAL A 15 -42.16 -57.94 37.86
C VAL A 15 -42.59 -56.66 37.17
N ALA A 16 -43.25 -55.79 37.91
CA ALA A 16 -43.52 -54.43 37.49
C ALA A 16 -42.17 -53.71 37.39
N ILE A 17 -41.68 -53.50 36.17
CA ILE A 17 -40.52 -52.67 35.90
C ILE A 17 -41.02 -51.23 35.91
N ALA A 18 -40.74 -50.51 36.99
CA ALA A 18 -40.83 -49.07 37.02
C ALA A 18 -39.68 -48.52 36.16
N SER A 19 -39.99 -48.16 34.91
CA SER A 19 -39.07 -47.43 34.04
C SER A 19 -38.88 -46.03 34.61
N ILE A 20 -37.80 -45.83 35.37
CA ILE A 20 -37.31 -44.49 35.70
C ILE A 20 -36.72 -43.92 34.41
N LEU A 21 -37.49 -43.08 33.72
CA LEU A 21 -36.98 -42.16 32.72
C LEU A 21 -36.10 -41.14 33.45
N VAL A 22 -34.80 -41.40 33.48
CA VAL A 22 -33.82 -40.35 33.76
C VAL A 22 -33.83 -39.44 32.53
N VAL A 23 -34.67 -38.41 32.58
CA VAL A 23 -34.46 -37.22 31.76
C VAL A 23 -33.21 -36.58 32.36
N ALA A 24 -32.05 -36.95 31.83
CA ALA A 24 -30.86 -36.14 31.99
C ALA A 24 -31.23 -34.80 31.35
N GLY A 25 -31.53 -33.81 32.20
CA GLY A 25 -31.76 -32.46 31.75
C GLY A 25 -30.56 -32.06 30.92
N LEU A 26 -30.79 -31.84 29.62
CA LEU A 26 -30.00 -30.90 28.85
C LEU A 26 -30.23 -29.55 29.52
N GLY A 27 -29.50 -29.29 30.61
CA GLY A 27 -29.33 -27.95 31.12
C GLY A 27 -28.79 -27.10 29.98
N PRO A 28 -29.17 -25.83 29.88
CA PRO A 28 -28.63 -24.94 28.86
C PRO A 28 -27.10 -25.04 28.90
N LEU A 29 -26.50 -25.25 27.73
CA LEU A 29 -25.04 -25.21 27.58
C LEU A 29 -24.54 -23.95 28.29
N PRO A 30 -23.45 -24.03 29.08
CA PRO A 30 -22.94 -22.87 29.79
C PRO A 30 -22.71 -21.75 28.76
N VAL A 31 -23.35 -20.61 28.98
CA VAL A 31 -23.21 -19.38 28.21
C VAL A 31 -21.72 -19.22 27.91
N ASP A 32 -21.37 -19.21 26.62
CA ASP A 32 -19.98 -19.19 26.14
C ASP A 32 -19.16 -18.25 27.01
N SER A 33 -18.21 -18.81 27.76
CA SER A 33 -17.42 -18.02 28.70
C SER A 33 -16.56 -17.06 27.90
N LEU A 34 -17.00 -15.81 27.79
CA LEU A 34 -16.23 -14.77 27.12
C LEU A 34 -14.93 -14.54 27.89
N THR A 35 -13.79 -14.75 27.23
CA THR A 35 -12.47 -14.67 27.87
C THR A 35 -12.26 -13.27 28.43
N GLY A 36 -11.86 -13.18 29.70
CA GLY A 36 -11.65 -11.89 30.38
C GLY A 36 -12.90 -11.30 31.06
N PHE A 37 -14.07 -11.92 30.94
CA PHE A 37 -15.30 -11.48 31.61
C PHE A 37 -15.67 -12.38 32.78
N ARG A 38 -16.20 -11.77 33.85
CA ARG A 38 -16.88 -12.52 34.91
C ARG A 38 -18.19 -13.08 34.36
N SER A 39 -18.56 -14.29 34.77
CA SER A 39 -19.76 -14.97 34.28
C SER A 39 -21.06 -14.18 34.49
N ASP A 40 -21.15 -13.38 35.56
CA ASP A 40 -22.29 -12.48 35.85
C ASP A 40 -22.40 -11.28 34.91
N ARG A 41 -21.35 -10.98 34.14
CA ARG A 41 -21.29 -9.86 33.18
C ARG A 41 -21.43 -10.29 31.72
N VAL A 42 -21.20 -11.57 31.41
CA VAL A 42 -21.27 -12.10 30.05
C VAL A 42 -22.60 -11.77 29.34
N PRO A 43 -23.79 -11.95 29.97
CA PRO A 43 -25.05 -11.66 29.27
C PRO A 43 -25.20 -10.18 28.87
N ALA A 44 -24.80 -9.26 29.76
CA ALA A 44 -24.87 -7.83 29.48
C ALA A 44 -23.88 -7.42 28.37
N GLN A 45 -22.69 -8.04 28.34
CA GLN A 45 -21.71 -7.82 27.28
C GLN A 45 -22.21 -8.31 25.93
N LEU A 46 -22.72 -9.54 25.86
CA LEU A 46 -23.25 -10.09 24.60
C LEU A 46 -24.44 -9.28 24.07
N GLN A 47 -25.32 -8.81 24.97
CA GLN A 47 -26.41 -7.93 24.56
C GLN A 47 -25.90 -6.59 24.03
N LEU A 48 -24.84 -6.03 24.63
CA LEU A 48 -24.21 -4.80 24.15
C LEU A 48 -23.59 -5.00 22.75
N GLU A 49 -22.90 -6.11 22.52
CA GLU A 49 -22.33 -6.48 21.22
C GLU A 49 -23.44 -6.66 20.17
N GLU A 50 -24.50 -7.38 20.49
CA GLU A 50 -25.66 -7.54 19.59
C GLU A 50 -26.31 -6.18 19.26
N ASN A 51 -26.46 -5.31 20.26
CA ASN A 51 -27.01 -3.96 20.04
C ASN A 51 -26.07 -3.08 19.20
N PHE A 52 -24.76 -3.25 19.33
CA PHE A 52 -23.78 -2.55 18.51
C PHE A 52 -23.81 -3.04 17.06
N ASP A 53 -23.78 -4.35 16.86
CA ASP A 53 -23.81 -4.97 15.53
C ASP A 53 -25.11 -4.65 14.78
N ALA A 54 -26.24 -4.58 15.50
CA ALA A 54 -27.53 -4.19 14.93
C ALA A 54 -27.58 -2.75 14.41
N GLN A 55 -26.62 -1.90 14.76
CA GLN A 55 -26.49 -0.52 14.27
C GLN A 55 -25.55 -0.40 13.07
N LEU A 56 -24.81 -1.45 12.72
CA LEU A 56 -23.89 -1.42 11.58
C LEU A 56 -24.68 -1.49 10.27
N ASP A 57 -24.48 -0.48 9.43
CA ASP A 57 -25.08 -0.39 8.10
C ASP A 57 -23.99 -0.31 7.04
N SER A 58 -23.98 -1.26 6.10
CA SER A 58 -23.02 -1.28 5.00
C SER A 58 -23.24 -0.13 4.01
N ASP A 59 -24.46 0.40 3.93
CA ASP A 59 -24.78 1.49 3.01
C ASP A 59 -24.06 2.79 3.41
N ASN A 60 -23.83 3.01 4.71
CA ASN A 60 -22.99 4.09 5.21
C ASN A 60 -21.58 4.05 4.61
N LEU A 61 -20.93 2.87 4.64
CA LEU A 61 -19.58 2.71 4.08
C LEU A 61 -19.56 3.00 2.58
N HIS A 62 -20.61 2.59 1.87
CA HIS A 62 -20.74 2.84 0.44
C HIS A 62 -20.86 4.33 0.14
N GLU A 63 -21.75 5.03 0.84
CA GLU A 63 -21.96 6.48 0.67
C GLU A 63 -20.69 7.26 1.00
N TRP A 64 -20.09 7.00 2.17
CA TRP A 64 -18.89 7.72 2.61
C TRP A 64 -17.75 7.53 1.62
N MET A 65 -17.53 6.29 1.14
CA MET A 65 -16.52 6.02 0.11
C MET A 65 -16.79 6.83 -1.16
N GLN A 66 -18.03 6.85 -1.67
CA GLN A 66 -18.37 7.61 -2.88
C GLN A 66 -18.09 9.12 -2.72
N VAL A 67 -18.44 9.70 -1.58
CA VAL A 67 -18.20 11.12 -1.29
C VAL A 67 -16.69 11.40 -1.19
N MET A 68 -16.01 10.66 -0.32
CA MET A 68 -14.62 10.92 0.02
C MET A 68 -13.66 10.67 -1.14
N THR A 69 -13.95 9.71 -2.03
CA THR A 69 -13.07 9.37 -3.17
C THR A 69 -13.49 10.03 -4.48
N SER A 70 -14.47 10.94 -4.47
CA SER A 70 -15.01 11.54 -5.70
C SER A 70 -14.04 12.49 -6.43
N LYS A 71 -13.02 13.02 -5.73
CA LYS A 71 -12.04 13.98 -6.25
C LYS A 71 -10.65 13.76 -5.63
N PRO A 72 -9.57 14.32 -6.23
CA PRO A 72 -8.24 14.28 -5.63
C PRO A 72 -8.20 14.87 -4.22
N GLN A 73 -7.65 14.12 -3.26
CA GLN A 73 -7.62 14.44 -1.83
C GLN A 73 -6.21 14.40 -1.23
N HIS A 74 -5.23 14.94 -1.95
CA HIS A 74 -3.85 15.02 -1.45
C HIS A 74 -3.73 16.02 -0.28
N VAL A 75 -2.62 15.96 0.46
CA VAL A 75 -2.35 16.89 1.59
C VAL A 75 -2.45 18.34 1.10
N GLY A 76 -3.24 19.16 1.81
CA GLY A 76 -3.48 20.56 1.46
C GLY A 76 -4.49 20.80 0.33
N SER A 77 -5.11 19.76 -0.23
CA SER A 77 -6.11 19.92 -1.31
C SER A 77 -7.47 20.42 -0.81
N THR A 78 -8.22 21.08 -1.70
CA THR A 78 -9.58 21.56 -1.42
C THR A 78 -10.51 20.43 -1.00
N HIS A 79 -10.47 19.30 -1.70
CA HIS A 79 -11.33 18.14 -1.38
C HIS A 79 -10.85 17.39 -0.13
N GLY A 80 -9.54 17.37 0.14
CA GLY A 80 -9.01 16.85 1.40
C GLY A 80 -9.56 17.61 2.62
N LYS A 81 -9.62 18.96 2.54
CA LYS A 81 -10.26 19.78 3.56
C LYS A 81 -11.76 19.48 3.68
N ALA A 82 -12.48 19.40 2.57
CA ALA A 82 -13.90 19.08 2.58
C ALA A 82 -14.18 17.69 3.19
N ASN A 83 -13.31 16.71 2.95
CA ASN A 83 -13.41 15.40 3.60
C ASN A 83 -13.18 15.49 5.11
N ALA A 84 -12.23 16.29 5.59
CA ALA A 84 -12.00 16.50 7.01
C ALA A 84 -13.21 17.15 7.71
N GLU A 85 -13.80 18.17 7.07
CA GLU A 85 -15.03 18.83 7.56
C GLU A 85 -16.21 17.87 7.57
N TYR A 86 -16.41 17.09 6.50
CA TYR A 86 -17.46 16.07 6.43
C TYR A 86 -17.34 15.01 7.53
N VAL A 87 -16.13 14.51 7.79
CA VAL A 87 -15.90 13.54 8.87
C VAL A 87 -16.17 14.18 10.23
N ALA A 88 -15.73 15.43 10.47
CA ALA A 88 -16.00 16.14 11.72
C ALA A 88 -17.50 16.36 11.97
N GLU A 89 -18.27 16.66 10.93
CA GLU A 89 -19.73 16.77 11.00
C GLU A 89 -20.39 15.43 11.40
N LEU A 90 -19.92 14.31 10.84
CA LEU A 90 -20.39 12.98 11.23
C LEU A 90 -20.13 12.69 12.72
N PHE A 91 -18.90 12.91 13.20
CA PHE A 91 -18.56 12.72 14.60
C PHE A 91 -19.41 13.59 15.53
N THR A 92 -19.59 14.87 15.17
CA THR A 92 -20.46 15.78 15.92
C THR A 92 -21.91 15.26 15.95
N SER A 93 -22.42 14.76 14.82
CA SER A 93 -23.78 14.22 14.73
C SER A 93 -24.00 12.97 15.59
N TRP A 94 -22.94 12.20 15.84
CA TRP A 94 -22.97 11.03 16.73
C TRP A 94 -22.80 11.38 18.21
N GLY A 95 -22.62 12.68 18.52
CA GLY A 95 -22.52 13.18 19.89
C GLY A 95 -21.10 13.25 20.44
N PHE A 96 -20.06 13.18 19.60
CA PHE A 96 -18.68 13.40 20.03
C PHE A 96 -18.33 14.89 20.11
N ASP A 97 -17.54 15.25 21.12
CA ASP A 97 -16.83 16.54 21.14
C ASP A 97 -15.72 16.49 20.07
N THR A 98 -15.79 17.38 19.08
CA THR A 98 -15.05 17.24 17.83
C THR A 98 -14.36 18.54 17.45
N GLU A 99 -13.07 18.46 17.17
CA GLU A 99 -12.25 19.57 16.66
C GLU A 99 -11.39 19.12 15.47
N ILE A 100 -11.06 20.07 14.58
CA ILE A 100 -10.10 19.86 13.50
C ILE A 100 -8.79 20.52 13.90
N GLU A 101 -7.78 19.71 14.20
CA GLU A 101 -6.42 20.21 14.42
C GLU A 101 -5.70 20.47 13.09
N VAL A 102 -4.91 21.55 13.04
CA VAL A 102 -4.21 22.01 11.84
C VAL A 102 -2.71 22.09 12.10
N PHE A 103 -1.94 21.47 11.18
CA PHE A 103 -0.48 21.54 11.15
C PHE A 103 0.00 22.10 9.80
N ASN A 104 1.00 22.97 9.85
CA ASN A 104 1.62 23.63 8.72
C ASN A 104 2.92 22.91 8.34
N VAL A 105 2.78 21.84 7.56
CA VAL A 105 3.86 20.92 7.14
C VAL A 105 4.42 21.24 5.76
N LEU A 106 5.66 20.81 5.49
CA LEU A 106 6.22 20.82 4.13
C LEU A 106 5.62 19.69 3.30
N PHE A 107 4.83 20.05 2.28
CA PHE A 107 4.32 19.11 1.28
C PHE A 107 4.73 19.55 -0.14
N PRO A 108 5.81 18.98 -0.71
CA PRO A 108 6.30 19.41 -2.02
C PRO A 108 5.42 18.87 -3.14
N THR A 109 5.20 19.70 -4.17
CA THR A 109 4.52 19.33 -5.42
C THR A 109 5.38 19.73 -6.61
N PRO A 110 5.43 18.92 -7.69
CA PRO A 110 6.35 19.16 -8.79
C PRO A 110 5.89 20.34 -9.67
N ILE A 111 6.83 21.20 -10.06
CA ILE A 111 6.61 22.26 -11.06
C ILE A 111 6.83 21.71 -12.48
N GLU A 112 7.95 21.00 -12.68
CA GLU A 112 8.30 20.39 -13.96
C GLU A 112 8.68 18.92 -13.76
N ARG A 113 8.32 18.08 -14.74
CA ARG A 113 8.80 16.70 -14.83
C ARG A 113 9.13 16.40 -16.28
N ARG A 114 10.33 15.87 -16.51
CA ARG A 114 10.81 15.56 -17.86
C ARG A 114 11.74 14.35 -17.80
N LEU A 115 11.53 13.39 -18.69
CA LEU A 115 12.42 12.25 -18.87
C LEU A 115 12.54 11.96 -20.37
N VAL A 116 13.78 11.98 -20.85
CA VAL A 116 14.10 11.79 -22.27
C VAL A 116 15.28 10.83 -22.39
N LEU A 117 15.10 9.78 -23.18
CA LEU A 117 16.19 8.92 -23.61
C LEU A 117 16.83 9.50 -24.87
N LYS A 118 18.15 9.71 -24.83
CA LYS A 118 18.97 10.14 -25.96
C LYS A 118 20.02 9.06 -26.25
N ASN A 119 19.75 8.14 -27.17
CA ASN A 119 20.67 7.03 -27.49
C ASN A 119 21.34 7.16 -28.87
N GLY A 120 21.30 8.35 -29.47
CA GLY A 120 21.88 8.65 -30.79
C GLY A 120 21.13 8.03 -32.00
N LYS A 121 20.30 7.00 -31.77
CA LYS A 121 19.47 6.34 -32.81
C LYS A 121 18.03 6.82 -32.79
N SER A 122 17.53 7.17 -31.60
CA SER A 122 16.15 7.58 -31.36
C SER A 122 16.09 8.53 -30.17
N THR A 123 15.10 9.41 -30.17
CA THR A 123 14.72 10.18 -28.98
C THR A 123 13.38 9.67 -28.50
N PHE A 124 13.33 9.13 -27.28
CA PHE A 124 12.09 8.77 -26.62
C PHE A 124 11.82 9.76 -25.50
N ARG A 125 10.57 10.27 -25.44
CA ARG A 125 10.09 11.12 -24.35
C ARG A 125 9.07 10.34 -23.56
N ALA A 126 9.31 10.18 -22.26
CA ALA A 126 8.37 9.51 -21.37
C ALA A 126 7.05 10.29 -21.27
N ARG A 127 5.96 9.54 -21.14
CA ARG A 127 4.60 10.09 -21.00
C ARG A 127 4.42 10.78 -19.65
N LEU A 128 4.85 10.13 -18.56
CA LEU A 128 4.74 10.64 -17.19
C LEU A 128 3.30 11.02 -16.76
N GLU A 129 2.30 10.38 -17.36
CA GLU A 129 0.88 10.64 -17.09
C GLU A 129 0.05 9.35 -17.18
N GLU A 130 -0.89 9.21 -16.27
CA GLU A 130 -1.90 8.15 -16.30
C GLU A 130 -3.06 8.56 -17.24
N PRO A 131 -3.47 7.73 -18.21
CA PRO A 131 -4.62 8.01 -19.07
C PRO A 131 -5.94 7.91 -18.30
N ALA A 132 -6.99 8.54 -18.83
CA ALA A 132 -8.35 8.24 -18.43
C ALA A 132 -8.73 6.86 -18.97
N ILE A 133 -9.58 6.17 -18.23
CA ILE A 133 -9.92 4.77 -18.42
C ILE A 133 -11.41 4.69 -18.70
N LYS A 134 -11.76 4.03 -19.80
CA LYS A 134 -13.15 3.89 -20.22
C LYS A 134 -13.92 3.11 -19.16
N GLY A 135 -15.05 3.66 -18.71
CA GLY A 135 -15.88 3.04 -17.66
C GLY A 135 -15.51 3.45 -16.24
N ASP A 136 -14.35 4.07 -16.02
CA ASP A 136 -13.97 4.65 -14.73
C ASP A 136 -14.06 6.17 -14.77
N ARG A 137 -15.14 6.70 -14.20
CA ARG A 137 -15.39 8.14 -14.09
C ARG A 137 -14.27 8.86 -13.31
N SER A 138 -13.69 8.22 -12.29
CA SER A 138 -12.69 8.84 -11.41
C SER A 138 -11.37 9.09 -12.13
N SER A 139 -10.93 8.17 -13.01
CA SER A 139 -9.74 8.35 -13.85
C SER A 139 -9.79 9.58 -14.80
N GLY A 140 -11.00 10.10 -15.05
CA GLY A 140 -11.25 11.30 -15.84
C GLY A 140 -11.17 12.61 -15.04
N VAL A 141 -11.13 12.56 -13.71
CA VAL A 141 -11.08 13.76 -12.85
C VAL A 141 -9.65 14.28 -12.79
N ARG A 142 -9.35 15.32 -13.59
CA ARG A 142 -7.99 15.88 -13.72
C ARG A 142 -7.74 17.17 -12.96
N LYS A 143 -8.77 17.93 -12.64
CA LYS A 143 -8.64 19.16 -11.86
C LYS A 143 -8.06 18.81 -10.47
N GLU A 144 -7.02 19.53 -10.06
CA GLU A 144 -6.31 19.32 -8.78
C GLU A 144 -5.67 17.92 -8.62
N MET A 145 -5.60 17.12 -9.68
CA MET A 145 -4.91 15.84 -9.64
C MET A 145 -3.40 16.07 -9.71
N LEU A 146 -2.68 15.70 -8.66
CA LEU A 146 -1.22 15.69 -8.70
C LEU A 146 -0.75 14.64 -9.71
N PRO A 147 0.25 14.94 -10.54
CA PRO A 147 0.75 13.97 -11.49
C PRO A 147 1.63 12.91 -10.79
N PRO A 148 2.11 11.85 -11.47
CA PRO A 148 3.09 10.94 -10.88
C PRO A 148 4.38 11.67 -10.48
N TYR A 149 4.74 11.58 -9.20
CA TYR A 149 5.98 12.13 -8.64
C TYR A 149 6.33 11.42 -7.33
N ASN A 150 7.58 11.54 -6.91
CA ASN A 150 8.03 11.12 -5.59
C ASN A 150 8.19 12.35 -4.69
N ALA A 151 7.41 12.42 -3.61
CA ALA A 151 7.51 13.53 -2.66
C ALA A 151 8.85 13.48 -1.91
N TYR A 152 9.43 14.66 -1.65
CA TYR A 152 10.76 14.84 -1.05
C TYR A 152 11.93 14.35 -1.92
N SER A 153 11.72 14.25 -3.23
CA SER A 153 12.80 14.25 -4.23
C SER A 153 13.57 15.57 -4.18
N ALA A 154 14.88 15.56 -4.45
CA ALA A 154 15.60 16.79 -4.76
C ALA A 154 15.15 17.36 -6.11
N ASP A 155 15.36 18.66 -6.30
CA ASP A 155 15.33 19.28 -7.62
C ASP A 155 16.60 18.94 -8.41
N GLY A 156 16.50 18.86 -9.74
CA GLY A 156 17.68 18.66 -10.58
C GLY A 156 17.36 18.45 -12.06
N ASP A 157 18.30 18.86 -12.92
CA ASP A 157 18.36 18.52 -14.34
C ASP A 157 19.68 17.79 -14.60
N VAL A 158 19.61 16.47 -14.77
CA VAL A 158 20.78 15.59 -14.93
C VAL A 158 20.66 14.80 -16.22
N THR A 159 21.79 14.64 -16.91
CA THR A 159 21.92 13.77 -18.09
C THR A 159 23.14 12.89 -17.90
N ALA A 160 22.93 11.58 -17.85
CA ALA A 160 23.99 10.59 -17.77
C ALA A 160 23.52 9.25 -18.35
N GLU A 161 24.43 8.27 -18.38
CA GLU A 161 24.08 6.90 -18.73
C GLU A 161 23.17 6.27 -17.68
N LEU A 162 22.39 5.28 -18.11
CA LEU A 162 21.40 4.58 -17.29
C LEU A 162 21.94 3.23 -16.83
N VAL A 163 21.82 2.92 -15.53
CA VAL A 163 22.18 1.62 -14.96
C VAL A 163 20.96 0.97 -14.30
N TYR A 164 20.63 -0.27 -14.68
CA TYR A 164 19.59 -1.05 -14.00
C TYR A 164 20.16 -1.66 -12.72
N VAL A 165 19.51 -1.38 -11.59
CA VAL A 165 19.98 -1.77 -10.25
C VAL A 165 19.00 -2.72 -9.54
N ASN A 166 18.20 -3.49 -10.30
CA ASN A 166 17.19 -4.38 -9.72
C ASN A 166 16.22 -3.66 -8.78
N TYR A 167 16.15 -4.04 -7.49
CA TYR A 167 15.31 -3.36 -6.51
C TYR A 167 16.04 -2.13 -5.91
N GLY A 168 17.31 -1.88 -6.22
CA GLY A 168 18.05 -0.75 -5.66
C GLY A 168 18.21 -0.87 -4.13
N ILE A 169 18.36 -2.10 -3.64
CA ILE A 169 18.71 -2.37 -2.23
C ILE A 169 20.23 -2.60 -2.09
N PRO A 170 20.84 -2.49 -0.90
CA PRO A 170 22.29 -2.63 -0.73
C PRO A 170 22.90 -3.87 -1.42
N ALA A 171 22.24 -5.04 -1.29
CA ALA A 171 22.69 -6.28 -1.93
C ALA A 171 22.73 -6.22 -3.48
N ASP A 172 21.94 -5.33 -4.10
CA ASP A 172 21.97 -5.15 -5.55
C ASP A 172 23.23 -4.39 -6.00
N TYR A 173 23.67 -3.41 -5.20
CA TYR A 173 24.90 -2.66 -5.48
C TYR A 173 26.14 -3.53 -5.25
N GLU A 174 26.15 -4.37 -4.22
CA GLU A 174 27.20 -5.38 -4.04
C GLU A 174 27.33 -6.32 -5.26
N GLU A 175 26.21 -6.69 -5.88
CA GLU A 175 26.22 -7.53 -7.08
C GLU A 175 26.73 -6.77 -8.31
N LEU A 176 26.48 -5.47 -8.41
CA LEU A 176 27.09 -4.62 -9.45
C LEU A 176 28.60 -4.49 -9.25
N ASP A 177 29.06 -4.30 -8.02
CA ASP A 177 30.48 -4.20 -7.68
C ASP A 177 31.23 -5.49 -8.02
N ARG A 178 30.66 -6.66 -7.69
CA ARG A 178 31.21 -7.98 -8.10
C ARG A 178 31.33 -8.13 -9.61
N ARG A 179 30.52 -7.40 -10.37
CA ARG A 179 30.52 -7.39 -11.84
C ARG A 179 31.34 -6.24 -12.44
N GLY A 180 31.94 -5.39 -11.61
CA GLY A 180 32.71 -4.22 -12.04
C GLY A 180 31.87 -3.12 -12.68
N ILE A 181 30.60 -2.99 -12.28
CA ILE A 181 29.67 -1.97 -12.79
C ILE A 181 29.51 -0.87 -11.74
N SER A 182 30.00 0.33 -12.02
CA SER A 182 29.81 1.50 -11.14
C SER A 182 28.58 2.32 -11.54
N VAL A 183 27.88 2.84 -10.53
CA VAL A 183 26.77 3.81 -10.69
C VAL A 183 27.19 5.26 -10.46
N GLU A 184 28.47 5.50 -10.13
CA GLU A 184 28.99 6.84 -9.86
C GLU A 184 28.83 7.76 -11.08
N GLY A 185 28.20 8.92 -10.87
CA GLY A 185 27.87 9.87 -11.93
C GLY A 185 26.77 9.40 -12.90
N LYS A 186 26.07 8.30 -12.60
CA LYS A 186 25.02 7.70 -13.47
C LYS A 186 23.62 7.96 -12.93
N ILE A 187 22.62 7.75 -13.79
CA ILE A 187 21.22 7.65 -13.37
C ILE A 187 20.92 6.17 -13.17
N VAL A 188 20.35 5.80 -12.03
CA VAL A 188 19.91 4.42 -11.78
C VAL A 188 18.43 4.27 -12.11
N ILE A 189 18.04 3.09 -12.61
CA ILE A 189 16.65 2.66 -12.71
C ILE A 189 16.43 1.42 -11.85
N ALA A 190 15.46 1.49 -10.95
CA ALA A 190 15.12 0.44 -10.00
C ALA A 190 13.63 0.10 -10.05
N ARG A 191 13.29 -1.16 -9.83
CA ARG A 191 11.89 -1.58 -9.60
C ARG A 191 11.47 -1.34 -8.15
N TYR A 192 10.21 -0.96 -7.96
CA TYR A 192 9.56 -0.98 -6.65
C TYR A 192 9.51 -2.39 -6.05
N GLY A 193 9.37 -2.51 -4.72
CA GLY A 193 9.42 -3.78 -4.00
C GLY A 193 10.76 -4.02 -3.28
N GLY A 194 10.88 -5.12 -2.54
CA GLY A 194 12.11 -5.52 -1.83
C GLY A 194 12.47 -4.70 -0.57
N SER A 195 12.08 -3.43 -0.48
CA SER A 195 12.31 -2.55 0.68
C SER A 195 11.42 -1.30 0.64
N TRP A 196 11.51 -0.45 1.68
CA TRP A 196 10.95 0.90 1.67
C TRP A 196 11.49 1.72 0.49
N ARG A 197 10.62 2.44 -0.22
CA ARG A 197 11.01 3.13 -1.47
C ARG A 197 12.08 4.20 -1.28
N GLY A 198 12.13 4.87 -0.13
CA GLY A 198 13.14 5.91 0.16
C GLY A 198 14.56 5.36 0.31
N ILE A 199 14.72 4.06 0.60
CA ILE A 199 16.04 3.40 0.63
C ILE A 199 16.70 3.41 -0.75
N LYS A 200 15.92 3.27 -1.82
CA LYS A 200 16.45 3.12 -3.19
C LYS A 200 17.24 4.36 -3.65
N PRO A 201 16.68 5.58 -3.64
CA PRO A 201 17.44 6.78 -3.99
C PRO A 201 18.52 7.12 -2.95
N LYS A 202 18.33 6.79 -1.67
CA LYS A 202 19.36 6.96 -0.64
C LYS A 202 20.61 6.14 -0.95
N VAL A 203 20.46 4.83 -1.14
CA VAL A 203 21.57 3.92 -1.45
C VAL A 203 22.19 4.28 -2.81
N ALA A 204 21.38 4.68 -3.79
CA ALA A 204 21.88 5.19 -5.06
C ALA A 204 22.81 6.39 -4.87
N ALA A 205 22.40 7.38 -4.07
CA ALA A 205 23.20 8.56 -3.77
C ALA A 205 24.48 8.22 -2.98
N GLU A 206 24.40 7.28 -2.03
CA GLU A 206 25.57 6.79 -1.27
C GLU A 206 26.61 6.11 -2.17
N HIS A 207 26.20 5.53 -3.30
CA HIS A 207 27.09 4.95 -4.33
C HIS A 207 27.43 5.96 -5.45
N GLY A 208 27.10 7.24 -5.27
CA GLY A 208 27.47 8.32 -6.20
C GLY A 208 26.58 8.47 -7.43
N ALA A 209 25.43 7.80 -7.50
CA ALA A 209 24.45 8.07 -8.55
C ALA A 209 23.91 9.49 -8.43
N ILE A 210 23.58 10.11 -9.56
CA ILE A 210 23.12 11.51 -9.64
C ILE A 210 21.62 11.64 -9.94
N GLY A 211 20.92 10.51 -10.06
CA GLY A 211 19.47 10.47 -10.26
C GLY A 211 18.93 9.05 -10.11
N CYS A 212 17.66 8.95 -9.75
CA CYS A 212 16.99 7.66 -9.53
C CYS A 212 15.63 7.62 -10.24
N ILE A 213 15.39 6.58 -11.02
CA ILE A 213 14.11 6.31 -11.67
C ILE A 213 13.50 5.08 -11.01
N LEU A 214 12.24 5.20 -10.59
CA LEU A 214 11.50 4.09 -9.98
C LEU A 214 10.35 3.65 -10.88
N PHE A 215 10.20 2.34 -11.12
CA PHE A 215 9.06 1.81 -11.87
C PHE A 215 8.46 0.59 -11.19
N SER A 216 7.19 0.28 -11.47
CA SER A 216 6.54 -0.94 -10.95
C SER A 216 6.63 -2.02 -12.00
N ASP A 217 7.56 -2.98 -11.84
CA ASP A 217 7.73 -4.08 -12.79
C ASP A 217 6.46 -4.95 -12.83
N PRO A 218 5.95 -5.33 -14.02
CA PRO A 218 4.77 -6.19 -14.12
C PRO A 218 4.91 -7.51 -13.37
N ARG A 219 6.15 -7.99 -13.14
CA ARG A 219 6.45 -9.19 -12.35
C ARG A 219 5.91 -9.10 -10.94
N ASP A 220 5.97 -7.91 -10.34
CA ASP A 220 5.59 -7.67 -8.96
C ASP A 220 4.19 -7.08 -8.86
N ASP A 221 3.85 -6.16 -9.77
CA ASP A 221 2.57 -5.45 -9.83
C ASP A 221 2.21 -5.08 -11.28
N GLY A 222 1.53 -6.00 -11.97
CA GLY A 222 1.05 -5.84 -13.34
C GLY A 222 0.58 -7.16 -13.92
N TYR A 223 0.53 -7.25 -15.25
CA TYR A 223 -0.07 -8.37 -15.98
C TYR A 223 0.54 -9.76 -15.69
N PHE A 224 1.74 -9.84 -15.11
CA PHE A 224 2.32 -11.13 -14.71
C PHE A 224 1.62 -11.73 -13.48
N ARG A 225 1.00 -10.89 -12.66
CA ARG A 225 0.32 -11.29 -11.42
C ARG A 225 -1.16 -11.59 -11.62
N GLY A 226 -1.76 -11.04 -12.66
CA GLY A 226 -3.16 -11.22 -13.04
C GLY A 226 -3.63 -10.08 -13.95
N ASP A 227 -4.92 -10.02 -14.23
CA ASP A 227 -5.47 -9.01 -15.14
C ASP A 227 -5.20 -7.58 -14.63
N ALA A 228 -4.75 -6.74 -15.57
CA ALA A 228 -4.48 -5.33 -15.28
C ALA A 228 -5.78 -4.52 -15.29
N TYR A 229 -5.81 -3.45 -14.50
CA TYR A 229 -6.93 -2.52 -14.45
C TYR A 229 -7.22 -1.92 -15.84
N PRO A 230 -8.49 -1.81 -16.28
CA PRO A 230 -9.72 -2.00 -15.49
C PRO A 230 -10.24 -3.44 -15.36
N GLU A 231 -9.64 -4.40 -16.06
CA GLU A 231 -10.16 -5.78 -16.14
C GLU A 231 -9.85 -6.59 -14.88
N GLY A 232 -8.78 -6.22 -14.16
CA GLY A 232 -8.45 -6.75 -12.85
C GLY A 232 -7.82 -5.70 -11.93
N SER A 233 -7.29 -6.15 -10.80
CA SER A 233 -6.77 -5.28 -9.75
C SER A 233 -5.29 -4.89 -9.91
N PHE A 234 -4.57 -5.47 -10.87
CA PHE A 234 -3.14 -5.22 -11.04
C PHE A 234 -2.86 -3.96 -11.86
N ARG A 235 -1.67 -3.37 -11.68
CA ARG A 235 -1.33 -2.08 -12.29
C ARG A 235 -1.35 -2.09 -13.82
N MET A 236 -2.09 -1.12 -14.38
CA MET A 236 -2.14 -0.86 -15.82
C MET A 236 -0.83 -0.30 -16.40
N LYS A 237 -0.68 -0.38 -17.73
CA LYS A 237 0.52 0.03 -18.47
C LYS A 237 1.10 1.39 -18.13
N TRP A 238 0.23 2.36 -18.01
CA TRP A 238 0.59 3.76 -17.78
C TRP A 238 0.38 4.18 -16.32
N GLY A 239 0.10 3.22 -15.43
CA GLY A 239 -0.03 3.44 -13.99
C GLY A 239 1.34 3.64 -13.36
N ALA A 240 1.51 4.69 -12.57
CA ALA A 240 2.76 4.97 -11.86
C ALA A 240 2.51 5.08 -10.36
N GLN A 241 3.41 4.52 -9.56
CA GLN A 241 3.29 4.59 -8.10
C GLN A 241 3.86 5.93 -7.60
N ARG A 242 2.99 6.83 -7.13
CA ARG A 242 3.38 8.00 -6.32
C ARG A 242 3.86 7.55 -4.94
N GLY A 243 4.59 8.41 -4.24
CA GLY A 243 4.89 8.19 -2.82
C GLY A 243 6.09 8.96 -2.33
N SER A 244 6.17 9.14 -1.01
CA SER A 244 7.31 9.77 -0.34
C SER A 244 8.57 8.91 -0.49
N VAL A 245 9.68 9.56 -0.86
CA VAL A 245 11.03 8.98 -0.83
C VAL A 245 11.85 9.50 0.35
N SER A 246 11.21 10.15 1.32
CA SER A 246 11.87 10.60 2.55
C SER A 246 12.60 9.44 3.26
N ASP A 247 13.75 9.74 3.85
CA ASP A 247 14.54 8.82 4.67
C ASP A 247 13.88 8.61 6.05
N MET A 248 12.70 7.99 6.04
CA MET A 248 11.92 7.68 7.25
C MET A 248 12.66 6.89 8.32
N PRO A 249 13.64 6.01 8.01
CA PRO A 249 14.48 5.40 9.04
C PRO A 249 15.25 6.40 9.93
N THR A 250 15.55 7.59 9.42
CA THR A 250 16.18 8.66 10.22
C THR A 250 15.15 9.29 11.16
N PHE A 251 14.00 9.74 10.64
CA PHE A 251 12.78 10.00 11.42
C PHE A 251 11.56 10.15 10.48
N PRO A 252 10.34 9.82 10.93
CA PRO A 252 9.10 10.15 10.23
C PRO A 252 8.60 11.56 10.58
N GLY A 253 7.56 12.02 9.88
CA GLY A 253 6.90 13.30 10.13
C GLY A 253 7.27 14.39 9.13
N ASP A 254 7.00 15.64 9.49
CA ASP A 254 7.40 16.79 8.69
C ASP A 254 8.93 16.93 8.68
N PRO A 255 9.59 16.99 7.51
CA PRO A 255 11.04 17.07 7.45
C PRO A 255 11.65 18.30 8.13
N LEU A 256 10.87 19.38 8.28
CA LEU A 256 11.36 20.65 8.79
C LEU A 256 11.17 20.83 10.30
N THR A 257 10.34 20.01 10.94
CA THR A 257 10.01 20.13 12.38
C THR A 257 10.24 18.81 13.12
N PRO A 258 11.48 18.28 13.12
CA PRO A 258 11.75 16.98 13.72
C PRO A 258 11.39 16.96 15.21
N PHE A 259 10.65 15.93 15.61
CA PHE A 259 10.25 15.63 17.00
C PHE A 259 9.32 16.65 17.67
N VAL A 260 8.76 17.62 16.92
CA VAL A 260 7.77 18.58 17.43
C VAL A 260 6.59 18.68 16.46
N GLY A 261 5.44 19.15 16.94
CA GLY A 261 4.29 19.41 16.07
C GLY A 261 4.58 20.60 15.15
N ALA A 262 4.25 20.49 13.86
CA ALA A 262 4.42 21.56 12.88
C ALA A 262 3.36 22.67 13.03
N THR A 263 3.24 23.26 14.23
CA THR A 263 2.34 24.39 14.51
C THR A 263 2.80 25.65 13.76
N GLU A 264 1.97 26.69 13.73
CA GLU A 264 2.33 27.96 13.09
C GLU A 264 3.67 28.51 13.62
N ASP A 265 3.84 28.53 14.93
CA ASP A 265 5.04 29.07 15.61
C ASP A 265 6.22 28.09 15.74
N ALA A 266 6.10 26.87 15.20
CA ALA A 266 7.17 25.88 15.31
C ALA A 266 8.45 26.36 14.61
N GLU A 267 9.60 26.22 15.27
CA GLU A 267 10.90 26.42 14.64
C GLU A 267 11.11 25.38 13.53
N ARG A 268 11.59 25.83 12.38
CA ARG A 268 11.72 25.02 11.17
C ARG A 268 13.15 25.01 10.67
N LEU A 269 13.63 23.82 10.32
CA LEU A 269 14.83 23.66 9.50
C LEU A 269 14.59 24.29 8.11
N THR A 270 15.67 24.69 7.44
CA THR A 270 15.62 24.90 6.00
C THR A 270 15.53 23.55 5.26
N VAL A 271 15.13 23.59 3.98
CA VAL A 271 15.04 22.38 3.14
C VAL A 271 16.41 21.73 2.97
N GLU A 272 17.46 22.54 2.90
CA GLU A 272 18.85 22.11 2.75
C GLU A 272 19.35 21.35 3.98
N GLU A 273 19.00 21.85 5.17
CA GLU A 273 19.34 21.27 6.48
C GLU A 273 18.53 20.01 6.80
N ALA A 274 17.36 19.82 6.17
CA ALA A 274 16.51 18.67 6.40
C ALA A 274 17.23 17.36 5.99
N PRO A 275 17.54 16.47 6.95
CA PRO A 275 18.33 15.26 6.68
C PRO A 275 17.52 14.18 5.95
N THR A 276 16.19 14.24 6.02
CA THR A 276 15.30 13.23 5.44
C THR A 276 14.90 13.52 4.00
N ILE A 277 15.22 14.70 3.46
CA ILE A 277 14.97 15.08 2.07
C ILE A 277 16.09 14.49 1.19
N MET A 278 15.70 13.86 0.07
CA MET A 278 16.64 13.25 -0.86
C MET A 278 17.61 14.29 -1.43
N LYS A 279 18.82 13.85 -1.76
CA LYS A 279 19.88 14.72 -2.32
C LYS A 279 20.04 14.59 -3.83
N ILE A 280 19.32 13.65 -4.45
CA ILE A 280 19.29 13.43 -5.91
C ILE A 280 17.84 13.48 -6.41
N PRO A 281 17.61 13.87 -7.68
CA PRO A 281 16.29 13.82 -8.29
C PRO A 281 15.79 12.38 -8.40
N VAL A 282 14.52 12.16 -8.05
CA VAL A 282 13.84 10.87 -8.06
C VAL A 282 12.52 10.98 -8.82
N LEU A 283 12.33 10.13 -9.83
CA LEU A 283 11.14 10.16 -10.67
C LEU A 283 10.48 8.78 -10.77
N PRO A 284 9.20 8.65 -10.36
CA PRO A 284 8.46 7.44 -10.61
C PRO A 284 7.87 7.45 -12.02
N ILE A 285 7.98 6.33 -12.70
CA ILE A 285 7.46 6.14 -14.05
C ILE A 285 6.60 4.89 -14.13
N SER A 286 5.75 4.86 -15.15
CA SER A 286 4.99 3.67 -15.49
C SER A 286 5.93 2.60 -16.07
N TRP A 287 5.54 1.32 -16.01
CA TRP A 287 6.33 0.30 -16.70
C TRP A 287 6.28 0.47 -18.22
N GLY A 288 5.23 1.10 -18.76
CA GLY A 288 5.17 1.50 -20.17
C GLY A 288 6.24 2.53 -20.55
N ASP A 289 6.60 3.44 -19.64
CA ASP A 289 7.71 4.39 -19.83
C ASP A 289 9.08 3.76 -19.54
N ALA A 290 9.15 2.75 -18.66
CA ALA A 290 10.39 2.05 -18.34
C ALA A 290 10.86 1.14 -19.48
N GLN A 291 9.94 0.54 -20.23
CA GLN A 291 10.25 -0.42 -21.28
C GLN A 291 11.24 0.14 -22.33
N PRO A 292 11.01 1.30 -22.98
CA PRO A 292 11.97 1.83 -23.96
C PRO A 292 13.36 2.16 -23.37
N LEU A 293 13.42 2.49 -22.07
CA LEU A 293 14.69 2.76 -21.38
C LEU A 293 15.50 1.48 -21.19
N LEU A 294 14.83 0.40 -20.79
CA LEU A 294 15.45 -0.91 -20.56
C LEU A 294 15.77 -1.62 -21.88
N GLU A 295 14.95 -1.47 -22.92
CA GLU A 295 15.23 -1.98 -24.28
C GLU A 295 16.49 -1.35 -24.90
N ALA A 296 16.75 -0.07 -24.60
CA ALA A 296 17.93 0.63 -25.09
C ALA A 296 19.21 0.33 -24.29
N MET A 297 19.11 -0.45 -23.21
CA MET A 297 20.23 -0.76 -22.34
C MET A 297 21.19 -1.74 -23.02
N GLY A 298 22.48 -1.40 -22.99
CA GLY A 298 23.56 -2.31 -23.37
C GLY A 298 24.19 -2.98 -22.16
N GLY A 299 25.42 -3.46 -22.34
CA GLY A 299 26.21 -4.05 -21.25
C GLY A 299 25.92 -5.54 -21.02
N PRO A 300 26.43 -6.11 -19.91
CA PRO A 300 26.29 -7.53 -19.62
C PRO A 300 24.85 -7.90 -19.27
N VAL A 301 24.49 -9.16 -19.55
CA VAL A 301 23.18 -9.70 -19.18
C VAL A 301 23.02 -9.70 -17.66
N ALA A 302 21.92 -9.12 -17.19
CA ALA A 302 21.57 -9.09 -15.77
C ALA A 302 21.39 -10.50 -15.18
N PRO A 303 21.66 -10.69 -13.87
CA PRO A 303 21.41 -11.96 -13.18
C PRO A 303 19.99 -12.50 -13.43
N GLN A 304 19.82 -13.82 -13.45
CA GLN A 304 18.50 -14.43 -13.68
C GLN A 304 17.46 -13.97 -12.64
N ALA A 305 17.87 -13.80 -11.38
CA ALA A 305 17.00 -13.29 -10.31
C ALA A 305 16.54 -11.84 -10.52
N TRP A 306 17.26 -11.06 -11.33
CA TRP A 306 16.95 -9.65 -11.61
C TRP A 306 15.96 -9.48 -12.75
N ARG A 307 15.60 -10.57 -13.45
CA ARG A 307 14.65 -10.52 -14.57
C ARG A 307 13.27 -10.09 -14.08
N GLY A 308 12.73 -9.10 -14.77
CA GLY A 308 11.35 -8.63 -14.64
C GLY A 308 10.36 -9.50 -15.40
N ALA A 309 9.21 -8.92 -15.72
CA ALA A 309 8.25 -9.50 -16.66
C ALA A 309 8.01 -8.62 -17.89
N LEU A 310 8.74 -7.51 -18.05
CA LEU A 310 8.73 -6.73 -19.29
C LEU A 310 9.15 -7.60 -20.49
N PRO A 311 8.57 -7.39 -21.69
CA PRO A 311 8.82 -8.22 -22.88
C PRO A 311 10.15 -7.84 -23.55
N LEU A 312 11.26 -8.01 -22.81
CA LEU A 312 12.62 -7.73 -23.25
C LEU A 312 13.31 -9.06 -23.61
N THR A 313 14.06 -9.08 -24.71
CA THR A 313 14.81 -10.26 -25.20
C THR A 313 16.20 -10.34 -24.60
#